data_AF-A0A0R1ECT8-F1
#
_entry.id   AF-A0A0R1ECT8-F1
#
_cell.length_a   1.000
_cell.length_b   1.000
_cell.length_c   1.000
_cell.angle_alpha   90.00
_cell.angle_beta   90.00
_cell.angle_gamma   90.00
#
_symmetry.space_group_name_H-M   'P 1'
#
loop_
_entity.id
_entity.type
_entity.pdbx_description
1 polymer ?
#
loop_
_entity_poly.entity_id
_entity_poly.type
_entity_poly.pdbx_seq_one_letter_code
_entity_poly.pdbx_strand_id
1 'polypeptide(L)'
;MRTPFCWLEEFGLFWPRSVASQQLSSLQRIMFSRLFRNFKSTVRNEQKELSISPVHDVNVTKATATFGMGCFWGAESLYGATRGVLRTTVGYAGGSSDLPTYRKMGDHTEVLEIDYDPTVISFKELLELFWNNHEYGLTTPIKRQYASLILYHDEEQKQVAHASKLEEQERRAPEVITTEIASKENFYPAEAYHQKYRLQGHKDLASSLNLNPKLLQTSYVATKLNGYLAGVGGIEQFKAEAETMGLTPTQRQYCYYHVEQNEGQGLYC
;
A
#
# COMPACT_ATOMS: atom_id res chain seq x y z
N MET A 1 50.01 9.67 11.82
CA MET A 1 49.47 9.00 10.62
C MET A 1 49.25 7.52 10.92
N ARG A 2 48.15 7.20 11.60
CA ARG A 2 47.61 5.86 11.83
C ARG A 2 46.13 6.05 12.16
N THR A 3 45.25 5.43 11.40
CA THR A 3 43.87 5.19 11.79
C THR A 3 43.83 4.02 12.77
N PRO A 4 42.95 4.06 13.79
CA PRO A 4 42.40 2.84 14.35
C PRO A 4 40.87 2.79 14.21
N PHE A 5 40.41 1.57 13.98
CA PHE A 5 39.05 1.04 14.11
C PHE A 5 38.31 1.51 15.38
N CYS A 6 36.97 1.64 15.28
CA CYS A 6 36.03 1.12 16.29
C CYS A 6 34.54 1.27 15.86
N TRP A 7 33.87 0.12 15.77
CA TRP A 7 32.45 -0.22 16.03
C TRP A 7 31.30 0.58 15.40
N LEU A 8 30.52 -0.12 14.58
CA LEU A 8 29.05 -0.16 14.63
C LEU A 8 28.58 -1.38 13.80
N GLU A 9 28.54 -2.55 14.46
CA GLU A 9 27.69 -3.67 14.09
C GLU A 9 26.41 -3.55 14.93
N GLU A 10 25.29 -3.18 14.30
CA GLU A 10 23.91 -3.56 14.59
C GLU A 10 22.99 -2.72 13.66
N PHE A 11 21.93 -3.32 13.15
CA PHE A 11 21.11 -2.90 11.98
C PHE A 11 21.71 -3.24 10.60
N GLY A 12 21.85 -4.54 10.36
CA GLY A 12 22.00 -5.07 9.01
C GLY A 12 20.75 -4.82 8.15
N LEU A 13 20.75 -3.71 7.41
CA LEU A 13 19.97 -3.51 6.19
C LEU A 13 20.84 -2.81 5.14
N PHE A 14 21.91 -3.49 4.73
CA PHE A 14 22.55 -3.23 3.45
C PHE A 14 21.93 -4.22 2.46
N TRP A 15 21.05 -3.76 1.56
CA TRP A 15 20.54 -4.61 0.49
C TRP A 15 21.53 -4.56 -0.68
N PRO A 16 22.30 -5.62 -0.97
CA PRO A 16 23.04 -5.67 -2.22
C PRO A 16 22.02 -5.85 -3.35
N ARG A 17 22.17 -5.05 -4.42
CA ARG A 17 21.50 -5.32 -5.70
C ARG A 17 21.93 -6.70 -6.21
N SER A 18 21.18 -7.74 -5.89
CA SER A 18 21.31 -9.05 -6.53
C SER A 18 19.97 -9.45 -7.18
N VAL A 19 19.98 -9.40 -8.51
CA VAL A 19 19.31 -10.34 -9.42
C VAL A 19 17.85 -10.72 -9.06
N ALA A 20 16.91 -9.79 -9.23
CA ALA A 20 15.48 -10.10 -9.30
C ALA A 20 14.90 -9.67 -10.66
N SER A 21 15.37 -10.32 -11.73
CA SER A 21 14.65 -10.41 -13.00
C SER A 21 14.96 -11.73 -13.68
N GLN A 22 14.68 -12.85 -12.99
CA GLN A 22 14.62 -14.13 -13.70
C GLN A 22 13.36 -14.12 -14.57
N GLN A 23 13.55 -13.87 -15.87
CA GLN A 23 12.52 -14.23 -16.85
C GLN A 23 12.24 -15.73 -16.70
N LEU A 24 11.03 -16.08 -16.28
CA LEU A 24 10.57 -17.47 -16.17
C LEU A 24 10.89 -18.27 -17.42
N SER A 25 11.34 -19.50 -17.22
CA SER A 25 11.45 -20.46 -18.32
C SER A 25 10.07 -20.68 -18.97
N SER A 26 10.06 -21.03 -20.26
CA SER A 26 8.81 -21.35 -20.99
C SER A 26 8.01 -22.45 -20.29
N LEU A 27 8.68 -23.43 -19.67
CA LEU A 27 8.07 -24.52 -18.93
C LEU A 27 7.35 -24.06 -17.66
N GLN A 28 7.92 -23.14 -16.88
CA GLN A 28 7.27 -22.59 -15.69
C GLN A 28 5.99 -21.82 -16.04
N ARG A 29 5.99 -21.06 -17.15
CA ARG A 29 4.79 -20.36 -17.66
C ARG A 29 3.71 -21.35 -18.12
N ILE A 30 4.10 -22.43 -18.80
CA ILE A 30 3.18 -23.48 -19.24
C ILE A 30 2.57 -24.22 -18.03
N MET A 31 3.37 -24.53 -17.01
CA MET A 31 2.88 -25.16 -15.79
C MET A 31 1.91 -24.25 -15.04
N PHE A 32 2.25 -22.97 -14.86
CA PHE A 32 1.37 -21.98 -14.22
C PHE A 32 0.04 -21.80 -14.98
N SER A 33 0.09 -21.63 -16.31
CA SER A 33 -1.13 -21.50 -17.12
C SER A 33 -2.00 -22.77 -17.11
N ARG A 34 -1.41 -23.95 -16.94
CA ARG A 34 -2.15 -25.20 -16.73
C ARG A 34 -2.79 -25.27 -15.35
N LEU A 35 -2.05 -24.90 -14.30
CA LEU A 35 -2.53 -24.84 -12.91
C LEU A 35 -3.77 -23.95 -12.76
N PHE A 36 -3.81 -22.82 -13.47
CA PHE A 36 -4.87 -21.82 -13.32
C PHE A 36 -5.85 -21.73 -14.48
N ARG A 37 -5.81 -22.69 -15.43
CA ARG A 37 -6.72 -22.73 -16.59
C ARG A 37 -8.21 -22.65 -16.20
N ASN A 38 -8.56 -23.26 -15.07
CA ASN A 38 -9.92 -23.32 -14.54
C ASN A 38 -10.07 -22.55 -13.21
N PHE A 39 -9.24 -21.53 -12.98
CA PHE A 39 -9.15 -20.81 -11.70
C PHE A 39 -10.53 -20.46 -11.12
N LYS A 40 -11.36 -19.76 -11.88
CA LYS A 40 -12.67 -19.27 -11.40
C LYS A 40 -13.64 -20.39 -11.00
N SER A 41 -13.67 -21.50 -11.74
CA SER A 41 -14.54 -22.63 -11.38
C SER A 41 -14.02 -23.37 -10.16
N THR A 42 -12.69 -23.55 -10.05
CA THR A 42 -12.08 -24.19 -8.88
C THR A 42 -12.32 -23.36 -7.63
N VAL A 43 -12.08 -22.05 -7.68
CA VAL A 43 -12.33 -21.15 -6.54
C VAL A 43 -13.80 -21.18 -6.12
N ARG A 44 -14.74 -21.15 -7.07
CA ARG A 44 -16.17 -21.23 -6.76
C ARG A 44 -16.54 -22.55 -6.06
N ASN A 45 -15.97 -23.66 -6.51
CA ASN A 45 -16.21 -24.97 -5.88
C ASN A 45 -15.60 -25.02 -4.48
N GLU A 46 -14.35 -24.56 -4.31
CA GLU A 46 -13.69 -24.50 -3.01
C GLU A 46 -14.44 -23.60 -2.01
N GLN A 47 -14.92 -22.43 -2.44
CA GLN A 47 -15.75 -21.55 -1.60
C GLN A 47 -17.01 -22.27 -1.10
N LYS A 48 -17.66 -23.04 -1.97
CA LYS A 48 -18.86 -23.81 -1.63
C LYS A 48 -18.55 -25.01 -0.72
N GLU A 49 -17.55 -25.81 -1.06
CA GLU A 49 -17.20 -27.04 -0.34
C GLU A 49 -16.61 -26.75 1.05
N LEU A 50 -15.76 -25.73 1.15
CA LEU A 50 -15.10 -25.36 2.40
C LEU A 50 -15.90 -24.32 3.20
N SER A 51 -17.01 -23.81 2.66
CA SER A 51 -17.81 -22.73 3.27
C SER A 51 -16.99 -21.50 3.64
N ILE A 52 -16.05 -21.13 2.77
CA ILE A 52 -15.16 -19.98 2.94
C ILE A 52 -15.55 -18.84 2.00
N SER A 53 -15.41 -17.61 2.49
CA SER A 53 -15.66 -16.40 1.73
C SER A 53 -14.58 -15.35 2.05
N PRO A 54 -14.23 -14.47 1.09
CA PRO A 54 -13.27 -13.42 1.34
C PRO A 54 -13.70 -12.50 2.49
N VAL A 55 -12.76 -12.15 3.37
CA VAL A 55 -13.02 -11.28 4.52
C VAL A 55 -12.91 -9.82 4.07
N HIS A 56 -14.06 -9.21 3.76
CA HIS A 56 -14.14 -7.82 3.33
C HIS A 56 -14.15 -6.83 4.50
N ASP A 57 -14.79 -7.19 5.61
CA ASP A 57 -14.94 -6.31 6.76
C ASP A 57 -14.28 -6.96 7.97
N VAL A 58 -13.59 -6.13 8.76
CA VAL A 58 -12.96 -6.51 10.02
C VAL A 58 -13.56 -5.64 11.12
N ASN A 59 -14.02 -6.27 12.20
CA ASN A 59 -14.67 -5.57 13.30
C ASN A 59 -13.65 -5.25 14.40
N VAL A 60 -12.81 -4.24 14.13
CA VAL A 60 -11.81 -3.74 15.07
C VAL A 60 -11.94 -2.22 15.19
N THR A 61 -11.55 -1.67 16.34
CA THR A 61 -11.43 -0.22 16.52
C THR A 61 -10.40 0.31 15.54
N LYS A 62 -10.73 1.40 14.85
CA LYS A 62 -9.86 1.98 13.83
C LYS A 62 -9.68 3.47 14.01
N ALA A 63 -8.50 3.95 13.66
CA ALA A 63 -8.20 5.36 13.43
C ALA A 63 -7.89 5.56 11.94
N THR A 64 -7.89 6.81 11.47
CA THR A 64 -7.69 7.14 10.06
C THR A 64 -6.55 8.13 9.87
N ALA A 65 -5.70 7.88 8.89
CA ALA A 65 -4.64 8.79 8.44
C ALA A 65 -4.86 9.16 6.96
N THR A 66 -4.37 10.33 6.54
CA THR A 66 -4.48 10.76 5.13
C THR A 66 -3.19 11.40 4.64
N PHE A 67 -2.61 10.84 3.58
CA PHE A 67 -1.32 11.27 3.04
C PHE A 67 -1.36 11.45 1.52
N GLY A 68 -0.69 12.49 1.02
CA GLY A 68 -0.31 12.67 -0.38
C GLY A 68 1.16 12.34 -0.55
N MET A 69 1.44 11.34 -1.38
CA MET A 69 2.78 10.75 -1.52
C MET A 69 3.21 10.63 -2.99
N GLY A 70 2.80 11.58 -3.83
CA GLY A 70 2.91 11.46 -5.27
C GLY A 70 1.80 10.56 -5.84
N CYS A 71 2.14 9.71 -6.82
CA CYS A 71 1.19 8.76 -7.40
C CYS A 71 0.59 7.84 -6.32
N PHE A 72 -0.72 7.88 -6.13
CA PHE A 72 -1.37 7.16 -5.03
C PHE A 72 -1.36 5.62 -5.17
N TRP A 73 -1.01 5.06 -6.33
CA TRP A 73 -1.02 3.60 -6.54
C TRP A 73 0.14 2.93 -5.80
N GLY A 74 1.32 3.55 -5.82
CA GLY A 74 2.47 3.09 -5.04
C GLY A 74 2.18 3.18 -3.54
N ALA A 75 1.64 4.32 -3.09
CA ALA A 75 1.26 4.52 -1.70
C ALA A 75 0.18 3.52 -1.24
N GLU A 76 -0.88 3.29 -2.03
CA GLU A 76 -1.94 2.33 -1.67
C GLU A 76 -1.39 0.90 -1.52
N SER A 77 -0.43 0.51 -2.37
CA SER A 77 0.23 -0.79 -2.25
C SER A 77 1.17 -0.84 -1.04
N LEU A 78 1.92 0.22 -0.73
CA LEU A 78 2.78 0.30 0.46
C LEU A 78 1.97 -0.02 1.72
N TYR A 79 0.96 0.81 2.01
CA TYR A 79 0.17 0.65 3.22
C TYR A 79 -0.74 -0.57 3.17
N GLY A 80 -1.12 -1.04 1.98
CA GLY A 80 -1.98 -2.21 1.83
C GLY A 80 -1.39 -3.47 2.47
N ALA A 81 -0.08 -3.69 2.39
CA ALA A 81 0.57 -4.83 3.03
C ALA A 81 1.11 -4.54 4.44
N THR A 82 1.08 -3.29 4.91
CA THR A 82 1.53 -2.93 6.25
C THR A 82 0.67 -3.64 7.31
N ARG A 83 1.32 -4.24 8.32
CA ARG A 83 0.62 -4.87 9.44
C ARG A 83 -0.12 -3.80 10.26
N GLY A 84 -1.34 -4.10 10.67
CA GLY A 84 -2.22 -3.15 11.37
C GLY A 84 -3.03 -2.23 10.45
N VAL A 85 -2.69 -2.13 9.17
CA VAL A 85 -3.56 -1.46 8.18
C VAL A 85 -4.74 -2.36 7.82
N LEU A 86 -5.93 -1.78 7.87
CA LEU A 86 -7.21 -2.47 7.70
C LEU A 86 -7.83 -2.14 6.34
N ARG A 87 -7.81 -0.87 5.95
CA ARG A 87 -8.43 -0.41 4.70
C ARG A 87 -7.60 0.72 4.13
N THR A 88 -7.53 0.75 2.81
CA THR A 88 -6.95 1.84 2.04
C THR A 88 -7.97 2.35 1.03
N THR A 89 -8.03 3.66 0.80
CA THR A 89 -8.87 4.25 -0.25
C THR A 89 -8.12 5.41 -0.89
N VAL A 90 -7.93 5.38 -2.21
CA VAL A 90 -7.29 6.48 -2.93
C VAL A 90 -8.30 7.55 -3.33
N GLY A 91 -7.87 8.81 -3.39
CA GLY A 91 -8.75 9.94 -3.63
C GLY A 91 -8.04 11.25 -3.89
N TYR A 92 -8.82 12.33 -3.84
CA TYR A 92 -8.38 13.70 -4.03
C TYR A 92 -8.73 14.53 -2.78
N ALA A 93 -7.76 15.27 -2.25
CA ALA A 93 -7.93 16.13 -1.09
C ALA A 93 -6.89 17.27 -1.06
N GLY A 94 -7.04 18.19 -0.11
CA GLY A 94 -6.14 19.33 0.09
C GLY A 94 -6.37 20.51 -0.86
N GLY A 95 -7.37 20.41 -1.75
CA GLY A 95 -7.85 21.52 -2.57
C GLY A 95 -9.21 22.05 -2.10
N SER A 96 -9.65 23.13 -2.74
CA SER A 96 -10.93 23.81 -2.51
C SER A 96 -11.98 23.50 -3.57
N SER A 97 -11.60 22.91 -4.71
CA SER A 97 -12.54 22.62 -5.79
C SER A 97 -13.54 21.50 -5.44
N ASP A 98 -14.81 21.68 -5.82
CA ASP A 98 -15.85 20.69 -5.57
C ASP A 98 -15.83 19.54 -6.59
N LEU A 99 -16.14 18.33 -6.12
CA LEU A 99 -16.31 17.11 -6.93
C LEU A 99 -15.18 16.86 -7.94
N PRO A 100 -13.90 16.79 -7.48
CA PRO A 100 -12.78 16.51 -8.35
C PRO A 100 -12.92 15.15 -9.03
N THR A 101 -12.44 15.08 -10.27
CA THR A 101 -12.20 13.83 -11.01
C THR A 101 -10.75 13.78 -11.43
N TYR A 102 -10.23 12.63 -11.85
CA TYR A 102 -8.85 12.53 -12.32
C TYR A 102 -8.50 13.56 -13.41
N ARG A 103 -9.45 13.85 -14.31
CA ARG A 103 -9.26 14.82 -15.41
C ARG A 103 -9.47 16.28 -15.00
N LYS A 104 -10.09 16.53 -13.85
CA LYS A 104 -10.46 17.87 -13.37
C LYS A 104 -10.39 17.90 -11.85
N MET A 105 -9.18 17.82 -11.31
CA MET A 105 -8.93 17.82 -9.87
C MET A 105 -8.68 19.21 -9.27
N GLY A 106 -8.53 20.24 -10.12
CA GLY A 106 -8.26 21.59 -9.65
C GLY A 106 -6.96 21.68 -8.85
N ASP A 107 -7.08 22.13 -7.61
CA ASP A 107 -6.02 22.32 -6.62
C ASP A 107 -5.87 21.15 -5.64
N HIS A 108 -6.60 20.04 -5.85
CA HIS A 108 -6.43 18.83 -5.05
C HIS A 108 -5.13 18.09 -5.38
N THR A 109 -4.69 17.30 -4.41
CA THR A 109 -3.57 16.37 -4.47
C THR A 109 -4.12 14.94 -4.51
N GLU A 110 -3.45 14.03 -5.23
CA GLU A 110 -3.67 12.59 -5.08
C GLU A 110 -3.28 12.15 -3.67
N VAL A 111 -4.25 11.63 -2.93
CA VAL A 111 -4.08 11.20 -1.56
C VAL A 111 -4.56 9.77 -1.35
N LEU A 112 -4.13 9.19 -0.26
CA LEU A 112 -4.57 7.91 0.26
C LEU A 112 -5.15 8.13 1.67
N GLU A 113 -6.37 7.64 1.91
CA GLU A 113 -6.93 7.46 3.24
C GLU A 113 -6.64 6.03 3.73
N ILE A 114 -6.12 5.91 4.96
CA ILE A 114 -5.69 4.66 5.58
C ILE A 114 -6.47 4.49 6.87
N ASP A 115 -7.29 3.46 6.97
CA ASP A 115 -7.77 3.02 8.27
C ASP A 115 -6.82 1.98 8.83
N TYR A 116 -6.43 2.16 10.08
CA TYR A 116 -5.50 1.29 10.79
C TYR A 116 -5.99 1.00 12.20
N ASP A 117 -5.55 -0.12 12.74
CA ASP A 117 -5.76 -0.49 14.14
C ASP A 117 -4.68 0.19 15.00
N PRO A 118 -5.03 1.20 15.83
CA PRO A 118 -4.05 1.94 16.63
C PRO A 118 -3.41 1.09 17.74
N THR A 119 -3.94 -0.11 18.01
CA THR A 119 -3.33 -1.07 18.96
C THR A 119 -2.22 -1.92 18.32
N VAL A 120 -2.12 -1.91 16.99
CA VAL A 120 -1.14 -2.69 16.21
C VAL A 120 -0.10 -1.79 15.54
N ILE A 121 -0.51 -0.63 15.03
CA ILE A 121 0.38 0.35 14.40
C ILE A 121 -0.03 1.77 14.80
N SER A 122 0.94 2.58 15.17
CA SER A 122 0.74 3.97 15.56
C SER A 122 0.75 4.91 14.36
N PHE A 123 0.19 6.12 14.54
CA PHE A 123 0.30 7.18 13.53
C PHE A 123 1.76 7.58 13.25
N LYS A 124 2.63 7.52 14.28
CA LYS A 124 4.07 7.79 14.13
C LYS A 124 4.74 6.77 13.22
N GLU A 125 4.45 5.48 13.36
CA GLU A 125 4.99 4.43 12.47
C GLU A 125 4.46 4.59 11.04
N LEU A 126 3.21 5.02 10.86
CA LEU A 126 2.69 5.37 9.53
C LEU A 126 3.45 6.55 8.91
N LEU A 127 3.81 7.57 9.71
CA LEU A 127 4.65 8.67 9.26
C LEU A 127 6.09 8.22 8.94
N GLU A 128 6.66 7.31 9.71
CA GLU A 128 7.97 6.73 9.39
C GLU A 128 7.95 6.01 8.03
N LEU A 129 6.87 5.28 7.72
CA LEU A 129 6.68 4.71 6.37
C LEU A 129 6.53 5.81 5.31
N PHE A 130 5.80 6.88 5.61
CA PHE A 130 5.65 8.05 4.74
C PHE A 130 7.01 8.64 4.37
N TRP A 131 7.84 8.99 5.36
CA TRP A 131 9.13 9.64 5.14
C TRP A 131 10.16 8.76 4.42
N ASN A 132 10.14 7.44 4.68
CA ASN A 132 11.09 6.49 4.09
C ASN A 132 10.76 6.06 2.65
N ASN A 133 9.50 6.21 2.20
CA ASN A 133 9.05 5.67 0.91
C ASN A 133 8.54 6.74 -0.06
N HIS A 134 8.85 8.02 0.19
CA HIS A 134 8.29 9.14 -0.55
C HIS A 134 9.36 10.12 -1.06
N GLU A 135 10.35 9.69 -1.83
CA GLU A 135 11.43 10.63 -2.22
C GLU A 135 10.98 11.73 -3.21
N TYR A 136 10.03 11.42 -4.11
CA TYR A 136 9.56 12.39 -5.11
C TYR A 136 8.60 13.42 -4.50
N GLY A 137 9.03 14.68 -4.43
CA GLY A 137 8.21 15.79 -3.94
C GLY A 137 8.47 16.18 -2.48
N LEU A 138 9.33 15.44 -1.76
CA LEU A 138 9.70 15.77 -0.38
C LEU A 138 10.53 17.04 -0.26
N THR A 139 11.47 17.28 -1.19
CA THR A 139 12.42 18.41 -1.10
C THR A 139 12.43 19.29 -2.34
N THR A 140 11.77 18.84 -3.41
CA THR A 140 11.60 19.61 -4.64
C THR A 140 10.12 19.72 -4.94
N PRO A 141 9.56 20.95 -5.04
CA PRO A 141 8.17 21.13 -5.42
C PRO A 141 7.90 20.52 -6.80
N ILE A 142 6.85 19.69 -6.87
CA ILE A 142 6.36 19.11 -8.12
C ILE A 142 4.91 19.58 -8.37
N LYS A 143 4.25 19.01 -9.38
CA LYS A 143 2.84 19.33 -9.68
C LYS A 143 1.97 19.15 -8.43
N ARG A 144 1.01 20.05 -8.21
CA ARG A 144 0.06 19.98 -7.07
C ARG A 144 -0.56 18.59 -6.91
N GLN A 145 -0.97 17.98 -8.01
CA GLN A 145 -1.47 16.60 -8.08
C GLN A 145 -0.61 15.58 -7.31
N TYR A 146 0.70 15.75 -7.27
CA TYR A 146 1.65 14.81 -6.68
C TYR A 146 2.36 15.38 -5.43
N ALA A 147 1.86 16.48 -4.86
CA ALA A 147 2.52 17.14 -3.74
C ALA A 147 2.65 16.22 -2.51
N SER A 148 3.73 16.43 -1.76
CA SER A 148 3.90 15.82 -0.44
C SER A 148 2.97 16.50 0.57
N LEU A 149 2.03 15.75 1.13
CA LEU A 149 0.93 16.29 1.93
C LEU A 149 0.58 15.36 3.10
N ILE A 150 0.41 15.92 4.29
CA ILE A 150 -0.14 15.25 5.47
C ILE A 150 -1.42 15.98 5.88
N LEU A 151 -2.55 15.29 5.86
CA LEU A 151 -3.84 15.81 6.30
C LEU A 151 -4.19 15.21 7.66
N TYR A 152 -4.05 16.00 8.73
CA TYR A 152 -4.34 15.54 10.09
C TYR A 152 -5.86 15.55 10.38
N HIS A 153 -6.33 14.57 11.15
CA HIS A 153 -7.74 14.39 11.51
C HIS A 153 -8.07 14.98 12.89
N ASP A 154 -7.07 15.19 13.73
CA ASP A 154 -7.19 15.75 15.08
C ASP A 154 -5.89 16.48 15.51
N GLU A 155 -5.92 17.09 16.70
CA GLU A 155 -4.78 17.86 17.23
C GLU A 155 -3.59 16.95 17.62
N GLU A 156 -3.83 15.69 17.98
CA GLU A 156 -2.76 14.74 18.29
C GLU A 156 -1.96 14.41 17.03
N GLN A 157 -2.65 14.05 15.93
CA GLN A 157 -2.01 13.83 14.63
C GLN A 157 -1.26 15.06 14.15
N LYS A 158 -1.80 16.26 14.34
CA LYS A 158 -1.12 17.51 14.00
C LYS A 158 0.21 17.65 14.74
N GLN A 159 0.20 17.46 16.06
CA GLN A 159 1.41 17.56 16.88
C GLN A 159 2.46 16.52 16.47
N VAL A 160 2.05 15.26 16.31
CA VAL A 160 2.94 14.17 15.89
C VAL A 160 3.49 14.40 14.48
N ALA A 161 2.67 14.87 13.53
CA ALA A 161 3.11 15.19 12.18
C ALA A 161 4.17 16.29 12.17
N HIS A 162 3.94 17.40 12.89
CA HIS A 162 4.91 18.49 12.99
C HIS A 162 6.22 18.05 13.64
N ALA A 163 6.16 17.28 14.73
CA ALA A 163 7.34 16.73 15.38
C ALA A 163 8.14 15.81 14.41
N SER A 164 7.46 14.89 13.73
CA SER A 164 8.11 13.98 12.77
C SER A 164 8.74 14.72 11.59
N LYS A 165 8.14 15.83 11.14
CA LYS A 165 8.69 16.66 10.07
C LYS A 165 9.98 17.35 10.51
N LEU A 166 10.08 17.79 11.78
CA LEU A 166 11.30 18.38 12.33
C LEU A 166 12.41 17.33 12.42
N GLU A 167 12.12 16.13 12.93
CA GLU A 167 13.07 15.01 13.00
C GLU A 167 13.59 14.65 11.60
N GLU A 168 12.71 14.53 10.62
CA GLU A 168 13.08 14.21 9.24
C GLU A 168 13.89 15.35 8.59
N GLN A 169 13.57 16.61 8.89
CA GLN A 169 14.29 17.78 8.41
C GLN A 169 15.73 17.81 8.94
N GLU A 170 15.95 17.43 10.20
CA GLU A 170 17.30 17.28 10.75
C GLU A 170 18.06 16.14 10.06
N ARG A 171 17.40 15.00 9.82
CA ARG A 171 18.01 13.84 9.16
C ARG A 171 18.44 14.10 7.72
N ARG A 172 17.67 14.90 6.97
CA ARG A 172 17.91 15.21 5.55
C ARG A 172 18.67 16.51 5.31
N ALA A 173 19.09 17.22 6.35
CA ALA A 173 19.86 18.45 6.19
C ALA A 173 21.11 18.22 5.30
N PRO A 174 21.38 19.10 4.31
CA PRO A 174 20.85 20.45 4.14
C PRO A 174 19.61 20.58 3.23
N GLU A 175 19.01 19.48 2.78
CA GLU A 175 17.79 19.54 1.95
C GLU A 175 16.62 20.14 2.75
N VAL A 176 15.69 20.85 2.09
CA VAL A 176 14.53 21.48 2.75
C VAL A 176 13.27 20.67 2.47
N ILE A 177 12.59 20.22 3.52
CA ILE A 177 11.36 19.43 3.38
C ILE A 177 10.16 20.33 3.07
N THR A 178 9.54 20.10 1.91
CA THR A 178 8.41 20.87 1.38
C THR A 178 7.04 20.28 1.74
N THR A 179 6.97 19.19 2.50
CA THR A 179 5.70 18.54 2.90
C THR A 179 4.75 19.52 3.58
N GLU A 180 3.57 19.66 3.02
CA GLU A 180 2.50 20.45 3.61
C GLU A 180 1.81 19.65 4.72
N ILE A 181 1.53 20.30 5.86
CA ILE A 181 0.75 19.72 6.96
C ILE A 181 -0.47 20.62 7.15
N ALA A 182 -1.66 20.08 6.91
CA ALA A 182 -2.93 20.81 6.94
C ALA A 182 -4.04 19.97 7.59
N SER A 183 -5.12 20.61 8.03
CA SER A 183 -6.30 19.89 8.54
C SER A 183 -6.99 19.15 7.40
N LYS A 184 -7.48 17.94 7.67
CA LYS A 184 -8.36 17.25 6.74
C LYS A 184 -9.74 17.91 6.72
N GLU A 185 -10.06 18.57 5.62
CA GLU A 185 -11.39 19.16 5.40
C GLU A 185 -12.30 18.23 4.59
N ASN A 186 -11.92 17.93 3.35
CA ASN A 186 -12.67 17.11 2.42
C ASN A 186 -11.83 15.93 1.91
N PHE A 187 -12.49 14.83 1.55
CA PHE A 187 -11.88 13.72 0.84
C PHE A 187 -12.85 13.19 -0.23
N TYR A 188 -12.38 13.14 -1.46
CA TYR A 188 -13.15 12.66 -2.60
C TYR A 188 -12.57 11.35 -3.10
N PRO A 189 -13.23 10.20 -2.89
CA PRO A 189 -12.76 8.92 -3.39
C PRO A 189 -12.56 8.97 -4.91
N ALA A 190 -11.40 8.52 -5.38
CA ALA A 190 -11.11 8.44 -6.80
C ALA A 190 -11.95 7.34 -7.46
N GLU A 191 -12.04 7.40 -8.79
CA GLU A 191 -12.80 6.47 -9.60
C GLU A 191 -12.40 5.01 -9.36
N ALA A 192 -13.34 4.07 -9.55
CA ALA A 192 -13.13 2.66 -9.22
C ALA A 192 -11.91 2.02 -9.88
N TYR A 193 -11.50 2.48 -11.07
CA TYR A 193 -10.33 1.95 -11.78
C TYR A 193 -9.00 2.36 -11.14
N HIS A 194 -8.99 3.37 -10.24
CA HIS A 194 -7.81 3.74 -9.46
C HIS A 194 -7.67 2.93 -8.16
N GLN A 195 -8.77 2.40 -7.62
CA GLN A 195 -8.78 1.68 -6.34
C GLN A 195 -8.16 0.30 -6.48
N LYS A 196 -7.25 -0.11 -5.60
CA LYS A 196 -6.62 -1.44 -5.63
C LYS A 196 -6.01 -1.78 -6.99
N TYR A 197 -5.32 -0.80 -7.60
CA TYR A 197 -4.86 -0.87 -8.98
C TYR A 197 -4.06 -2.15 -9.31
N ARG A 198 -3.18 -2.59 -8.40
CA ARG A 198 -2.37 -3.81 -8.58
C ARG A 198 -3.24 -5.06 -8.57
N LEU A 199 -4.15 -5.17 -7.60
CA LEU A 199 -5.09 -6.28 -7.52
C LEU A 199 -5.98 -6.36 -8.77
N GLN A 200 -6.48 -5.23 -9.28
CA GLN A 200 -7.31 -5.20 -10.49
C GLN A 200 -6.58 -5.70 -11.74
N GLY A 201 -5.24 -5.63 -11.77
CA GLY A 201 -4.41 -6.27 -12.80
C GLY A 201 -4.56 -7.80 -12.83
N HIS A 202 -4.87 -8.42 -11.69
CA HIS A 202 -5.12 -9.86 -11.54
C HIS A 202 -6.62 -10.17 -11.73
N LYS A 203 -7.12 -9.98 -12.95
CA LYS A 203 -8.56 -10.00 -13.30
C LYS A 203 -9.35 -11.18 -12.73
N ASP A 204 -8.83 -12.40 -12.86
CA ASP A 204 -9.54 -13.59 -12.38
C ASP A 204 -9.57 -13.67 -10.85
N LEU A 205 -8.47 -13.30 -10.18
CA LEU A 205 -8.41 -13.18 -8.72
C LEU A 205 -9.39 -12.10 -8.24
N ALA A 206 -9.31 -10.88 -8.77
CA ALA A 206 -10.19 -9.78 -8.40
C ALA A 206 -11.68 -10.14 -8.60
N SER A 207 -12.02 -10.78 -9.72
CA SER A 207 -13.38 -11.27 -9.98
C SER A 207 -13.83 -12.35 -8.98
N SER A 208 -12.92 -13.21 -8.53
CA SER A 208 -13.23 -14.28 -7.58
C SER A 208 -13.46 -13.79 -6.14
N LEU A 209 -13.09 -12.54 -5.86
CA LEU A 209 -13.30 -11.87 -4.58
C LEU A 209 -14.66 -11.16 -4.49
N ASN A 210 -15.53 -11.26 -5.51
CA ASN A 210 -16.85 -10.63 -5.56
C ASN A 210 -16.83 -9.10 -5.33
N LEU A 211 -15.75 -8.44 -5.77
CA LEU A 211 -15.59 -7.01 -5.58
C LEU A 211 -16.58 -6.21 -6.44
N ASN A 212 -17.20 -5.22 -5.83
CA ASN A 212 -17.98 -4.17 -6.49
C ASN A 212 -17.29 -2.80 -6.24
N PRO A 213 -17.74 -1.70 -6.87
CA PRO A 213 -17.11 -0.38 -6.70
C PRO A 213 -16.99 0.08 -5.24
N LYS A 214 -17.94 -0.28 -4.38
CA LYS A 214 -17.89 0.02 -2.94
C LYS A 214 -16.81 -0.82 -2.25
N LEU A 215 -16.79 -2.13 -2.50
CA LEU A 215 -15.80 -3.03 -1.90
C LEU A 215 -14.36 -2.73 -2.36
N LEU A 216 -14.16 -2.19 -3.57
CA LEU A 216 -12.83 -1.73 -3.99
C LEU A 216 -12.28 -0.63 -3.05
N GLN A 217 -13.16 0.18 -2.46
CA GLN A 217 -12.80 1.19 -1.48
C GLN A 217 -12.72 0.62 -0.07
N THR A 218 -13.57 -0.35 0.29
CA THR A 218 -13.77 -0.75 1.70
C THR A 218 -13.19 -2.10 2.13
N SER A 219 -12.82 -2.97 1.19
CA SER A 219 -12.49 -4.37 1.49
C SER A 219 -11.10 -4.57 2.09
N TYR A 220 -11.04 -5.17 3.29
CA TYR A 220 -9.83 -5.59 3.97
C TYR A 220 -8.95 -6.49 3.11
N VAL A 221 -9.48 -7.65 2.66
CA VAL A 221 -8.73 -8.57 1.80
C VAL A 221 -8.25 -7.92 0.50
N ALA A 222 -9.00 -6.96 -0.05
CA ALA A 222 -8.56 -6.26 -1.25
C ALA A 222 -7.39 -5.32 -0.95
N THR A 223 -7.44 -4.59 0.17
CA THR A 223 -6.33 -3.77 0.68
C THR A 223 -5.06 -4.60 0.85
N LYS A 224 -5.15 -5.74 1.55
CA LYS A 224 -4.00 -6.63 1.77
C LYS A 224 -3.42 -7.15 0.45
N LEU A 225 -4.26 -7.73 -0.40
CA LEU A 225 -3.79 -8.29 -1.67
C LEU A 225 -3.22 -7.24 -2.62
N ASN A 226 -3.73 -6.01 -2.63
CA ASN A 226 -3.15 -4.94 -3.45
C ASN A 226 -1.71 -4.59 -3.06
N GLY A 227 -1.35 -4.71 -1.78
CA GLY A 227 0.02 -4.52 -1.33
C GLY A 227 0.90 -5.73 -1.60
N TYR A 228 0.46 -6.93 -1.21
CA TYR A 228 1.25 -8.15 -1.38
C TYR A 228 1.53 -8.48 -2.86
N LEU A 229 0.53 -8.34 -3.74
CA LEU A 229 0.72 -8.55 -5.18
C LEU A 229 1.65 -7.50 -5.80
N ALA A 230 1.87 -6.37 -5.14
CA ALA A 230 2.87 -5.38 -5.55
C ALA A 230 4.29 -5.70 -5.08
N GLY A 231 4.49 -6.74 -4.25
CA GLY A 231 5.79 -7.12 -3.71
C GLY A 231 6.10 -6.62 -2.29
N VAL A 232 5.14 -6.00 -1.61
CA VAL A 232 5.34 -5.44 -0.26
C VAL A 232 5.14 -6.50 0.82
N GLY A 233 5.97 -6.48 1.87
CA GLY A 233 5.88 -7.35 3.06
C GLY A 233 6.52 -8.73 2.93
N GLY A 234 6.70 -9.23 1.71
CA GLY A 234 7.36 -10.51 1.43
C GLY A 234 6.48 -11.75 1.66
N ILE A 235 7.00 -12.91 1.24
CA ILE A 235 6.22 -14.15 1.20
C ILE A 235 5.86 -14.69 2.60
N GLU A 236 6.76 -14.55 3.56
CA GLU A 236 6.56 -15.07 4.92
C GLU A 236 5.49 -14.28 5.67
N GLN A 237 5.47 -12.95 5.53
CA GLN A 237 4.40 -12.14 6.09
C GLN A 237 3.06 -12.46 5.43
N PHE A 238 3.03 -12.63 4.10
CA PHE A 238 1.80 -12.99 3.40
C PHE A 238 1.24 -14.34 3.89
N LYS A 239 2.08 -15.38 4.04
CA LYS A 239 1.64 -16.68 4.59
C LYS A 239 1.04 -16.55 5.98
N ALA A 240 1.65 -15.73 6.85
CA ALA A 240 1.15 -15.51 8.20
C ALA A 240 -0.24 -14.84 8.23
N GLU A 241 -0.51 -13.93 7.30
CA GLU A 241 -1.78 -13.19 7.24
C GLU A 241 -2.84 -13.86 6.34
N ALA A 242 -2.45 -14.70 5.38
CA ALA A 242 -3.36 -15.26 4.37
C ALA A 242 -4.51 -16.08 4.97
N GLU A 243 -4.31 -16.71 6.12
CA GLU A 243 -5.34 -17.48 6.83
C GLU A 243 -6.50 -16.60 7.34
N THR A 244 -6.27 -15.32 7.61
CA THR A 244 -7.30 -14.40 8.13
C THR A 244 -8.12 -13.74 7.01
N MET A 245 -7.72 -13.90 5.75
CA MET A 245 -8.31 -13.21 4.61
C MET A 245 -9.48 -13.97 3.94
N GLY A 246 -9.77 -15.19 4.38
CA GLY A 246 -10.85 -16.01 3.82
C GLY A 246 -10.59 -16.45 2.37
N LEU A 247 -9.32 -16.67 2.02
CA LEU A 247 -8.90 -17.09 0.69
C LEU A 247 -8.97 -18.60 0.53
N THR A 248 -9.42 -19.06 -0.64
CA THR A 248 -9.39 -20.49 -0.96
C THR A 248 -7.96 -21.02 -1.16
N PRO A 249 -7.72 -22.34 -1.08
CA PRO A 249 -6.42 -22.92 -1.39
C PRO A 249 -5.89 -22.48 -2.77
N THR A 250 -6.74 -22.47 -3.80
CA THR A 250 -6.36 -22.02 -5.14
C THR A 250 -6.02 -20.51 -5.17
N GLN A 251 -6.78 -19.66 -4.47
CA GLN A 251 -6.46 -18.22 -4.36
C GLN A 251 -5.13 -17.99 -3.63
N ARG A 252 -4.89 -18.68 -2.51
CA ARG A 252 -3.62 -18.59 -1.76
C ARG A 252 -2.44 -19.02 -2.61
N GLN A 253 -2.54 -20.15 -3.30
CA GLN A 253 -1.47 -20.65 -4.18
C GLN A 253 -1.16 -19.67 -5.33
N TYR A 254 -2.19 -19.05 -5.91
CA TYR A 254 -2.01 -18.00 -6.91
C TYR A 254 -1.27 -16.79 -6.33
N CYS A 255 -1.66 -16.36 -5.13
CA CYS A 255 -1.00 -15.24 -4.46
C CYS A 255 0.44 -15.58 -4.07
N TYR A 256 0.72 -16.77 -3.52
CA TYR A 256 2.09 -17.21 -3.18
C TYR A 256 3.03 -17.08 -4.36
N TYR A 257 2.61 -17.58 -5.52
CA TYR A 257 3.40 -17.45 -6.74
C TYR A 257 3.70 -15.98 -7.06
N HIS A 258 2.68 -15.11 -7.10
CA HIS A 258 2.89 -13.72 -7.50
C HIS A 258 3.65 -12.89 -6.46
N VAL A 259 3.43 -13.13 -5.17
CA VAL A 259 4.16 -12.47 -4.08
C VAL A 259 5.64 -12.82 -4.16
N GLU A 260 5.98 -14.10 -4.32
CA GLU A 260 7.37 -14.56 -4.43
C GLU A 260 8.07 -14.00 -5.69
N GLN A 261 7.36 -13.89 -6.81
CA GLN A 261 7.92 -13.28 -8.04
C GLN A 261 8.12 -11.76 -7.93
N ASN A 262 7.28 -11.09 -7.14
CA ASN A 262 7.30 -9.64 -6.99
C ASN A 262 8.06 -9.19 -5.75
N GLU A 263 8.55 -10.10 -4.91
CA GLU A 263 9.26 -9.78 -3.68
C GLU A 263 10.50 -8.92 -3.99
N GLY A 264 10.60 -7.78 -3.29
CA GLY A 264 11.66 -6.81 -3.52
C GLY A 264 11.55 -6.02 -4.83
N GLN A 265 10.50 -6.22 -5.63
CA GLN A 265 10.18 -5.29 -6.72
C GLN A 265 9.67 -3.98 -6.09
N GLY A 266 10.33 -2.87 -6.44
CA GLY A 266 10.00 -1.56 -5.90
C GLY A 266 8.59 -1.09 -6.27
N LEU A 267 8.08 -0.14 -5.49
CA LEU A 267 6.78 0.49 -5.66
C LEU A 267 6.80 1.53 -6.78
N TYR A 268 6.93 1.10 -8.03
CA TYR A 268 6.98 2.01 -9.18
C TYR A 268 5.60 2.20 -9.80
N CYS A 269 5.10 3.44 -9.80
CA CYS A 269 4.20 3.89 -10.86
C CYS A 269 5.06 4.17 -12.13
#